data_AF-A0A929FQ10-F1
#
_entry.id   AF-A0A929FQ10-F1
#
_cell.length_a   1.000
_cell.length_b   1.000
_cell.length_c   1.000
_cell.angle_alpha   90.00
_cell.angle_beta   90.00
_cell.angle_gamma   90.00
#
_symmetry.space_group_name_H-M   'P 1'
#
loop_
_entity.id
_entity.type
_entity.pdbx_description
1 polymer ?
#
loop_
_entity_poly.entity_id
_entity_poly.type
_entity_poly.pdbx_seq_one_letter_code
_entity_poly.pdbx_strand_id
1 'polypeptide(L)'
;MTKFKAGDIFTFKLPTSEYMCGRIMLDVKQQCIRPKLIKPESPLVFFNGSVLVEIYKSTFSEPTANRSEVLIPGVFISSNSLESGEWSIIAHETIDPKEVEFPESLVARGLRAQFIRGEIALDIDLREEELERINVYRTKKPSGIIGEICLYYLGRADEINNPRLKDIELRSLKDSDLRFAKHRSEIYHLLGEDENQSYYEMSTRLGYDIQRFYSTKK
;
A
#
# COMPACT_ATOMS: atom_id res chain seq x y z
N MET A 1 15.71 17.88 7.27
CA MET A 1 14.26 18.08 7.49
C MET A 1 13.52 17.06 6.67
N THR A 2 12.58 16.33 7.27
CA THR A 2 11.69 15.42 6.53
C THR A 2 10.73 16.29 5.72
N LYS A 3 10.73 16.15 4.39
CA LYS A 3 9.91 16.99 3.48
C LYS A 3 8.41 16.63 3.51
N PHE A 4 8.08 15.48 4.07
CA PHE A 4 6.74 14.96 4.21
C PHE A 4 6.64 14.14 5.52
N LYS A 5 5.42 13.84 5.95
CA LYS A 5 5.10 13.03 7.12
C LYS A 5 3.77 12.30 6.92
N ALA A 6 3.50 11.30 7.77
CA ALA A 6 2.19 10.67 7.83
C ALA A 6 1.09 11.71 8.05
N GLY A 7 -0.01 11.57 7.33
CA GLY A 7 -1.15 12.49 7.34
C GLY A 7 -1.07 13.58 6.28
N ASP A 8 0.10 13.80 5.67
CA ASP A 8 0.22 14.72 4.56
C ASP A 8 -0.59 14.22 3.36
N ILE A 9 -1.36 15.13 2.77
CA ILE A 9 -2.10 14.94 1.53
C ILE A 9 -1.23 15.45 0.40
N PHE A 10 -0.93 14.56 -0.53
CA PHE A 10 -0.13 14.85 -1.71
C PHE A 10 -0.99 14.84 -2.97
N THR A 11 -0.52 15.52 -4.00
CA THR A 11 -1.10 15.46 -5.34
C THR A 11 -0.07 14.99 -6.36
N PHE A 12 -0.56 14.33 -7.41
CA PHE A 12 0.23 13.92 -8.55
C PHE A 12 -0.58 14.10 -9.84
N LYS A 13 0.14 14.35 -10.93
CA LYS A 13 -0.44 14.57 -12.25
C LYS A 13 -0.62 13.23 -12.96
N LEU A 14 -1.80 13.02 -13.54
CA LEU A 14 -2.10 11.90 -14.43
C LEU A 14 -1.53 12.14 -15.83
N PRO A 15 -1.34 11.07 -16.63
CA PRO A 15 -1.02 11.18 -18.05
C PRO A 15 -1.96 12.11 -18.84
N THR A 16 -3.24 12.21 -18.44
CA THR A 16 -4.26 13.09 -19.03
C THR A 16 -4.15 14.57 -18.68
N SER A 17 -3.15 14.94 -17.88
CA SER A 17 -2.99 16.26 -17.27
C SER A 17 -3.98 16.66 -16.18
N GLU A 18 -4.90 15.76 -15.81
CA GLU A 18 -5.66 15.87 -14.57
C GLU A 18 -4.77 15.59 -13.34
N TYR A 19 -5.28 15.91 -12.16
CA TYR A 19 -4.65 15.67 -10.89
C TYR A 19 -5.47 14.67 -10.08
N MET A 20 -4.76 13.81 -9.36
CA MET A 20 -5.32 13.02 -8.27
C MET A 20 -4.59 13.36 -6.98
N CYS A 21 -5.19 12.98 -5.86
CA CYS A 21 -4.58 13.12 -4.55
C CYS A 21 -4.62 11.80 -3.78
N GLY A 22 -3.69 11.69 -2.86
CA GLY A 22 -3.59 10.61 -1.91
C GLY A 22 -3.06 11.13 -0.59
N ARG A 23 -2.98 10.24 0.38
CA ARG A 23 -2.52 10.58 1.72
C ARG A 23 -1.45 9.61 2.17
N ILE A 24 -0.39 10.13 2.78
CA ILE A 24 0.67 9.32 3.35
C ILE A 24 0.14 8.69 4.62
N MET A 25 -0.08 7.38 4.61
CA MET A 25 -0.58 6.65 5.76
C MET A 25 0.55 6.26 6.71
N LEU A 26 1.72 5.88 6.20
CA LEU A 26 2.85 5.48 7.04
C LEU A 26 4.18 5.72 6.33
N ASP A 27 5.13 6.36 6.99
CA ASP A 27 6.54 6.35 6.60
C ASP A 27 7.26 5.24 7.39
N VAL A 28 7.52 4.11 6.73
CA VAL A 28 8.11 2.93 7.37
C VAL A 28 9.46 3.24 7.99
N LYS A 29 10.27 4.05 7.32
CA LYS A 29 11.62 4.38 7.81
C LYS A 29 11.55 5.26 9.05
N GLN A 30 10.73 6.30 9.03
CA GLN A 30 10.66 7.29 10.11
C GLN A 30 9.84 6.80 11.31
N GLN A 31 8.73 6.11 11.06
CA GLN A 31 7.81 5.70 12.12
C GLN A 31 8.12 4.31 12.67
N CYS A 32 8.66 3.39 11.87
CA CYS A 32 8.86 2.00 12.31
C CYS A 32 10.34 1.68 12.57
N ILE A 33 11.21 1.90 11.58
CA ILE A 33 12.61 1.44 11.59
C ILE A 33 13.49 2.30 12.49
N ARG A 34 13.54 3.62 12.25
CA ARG A 34 14.40 4.55 13.00
C ARG A 34 14.13 4.54 14.50
N PRO A 35 12.87 4.56 14.98
CA PRO A 35 12.59 4.52 16.41
C PRO A 35 12.61 3.10 16.99
N LYS A 36 12.95 2.08 16.17
CA LYS A 36 13.04 0.66 16.56
C LYS A 36 11.73 0.13 17.16
N LEU A 37 10.60 0.47 16.54
CA LEU A 37 9.26 0.04 17.00
C LEU A 37 8.83 -1.32 16.46
N ILE A 38 9.65 -1.91 15.60
CA ILE A 38 9.41 -3.22 15.00
C ILE A 38 10.65 -4.11 15.17
N LYS A 39 10.42 -5.43 15.26
CA LYS A 39 11.49 -6.42 15.32
C LYS A 39 12.18 -6.57 13.95
N PRO A 40 13.44 -7.03 13.88
CA PRO A 40 14.14 -7.26 12.61
C PRO A 40 13.43 -8.24 11.67
N GLU A 41 12.63 -9.16 12.20
CA GLU A 41 11.88 -10.16 11.46
C GLU A 41 10.51 -9.64 10.98
N SER A 42 10.12 -8.42 11.37
CA SER A 42 8.84 -7.84 10.96
C SER A 42 8.78 -7.71 9.43
N PRO A 43 7.64 -8.09 8.80
CA PRO A 43 7.49 -7.93 7.35
C PRO A 43 7.68 -6.50 6.86
N LEU A 44 7.40 -5.50 7.72
CA LEU A 44 7.61 -4.08 7.41
C LEU A 44 9.07 -3.72 7.14
N VAL A 45 10.04 -4.53 7.58
CA VAL A 45 11.47 -4.31 7.29
C VAL A 45 11.75 -4.32 5.78
N PHE A 46 11.04 -5.14 5.00
CA PHE A 46 11.13 -5.18 3.54
C PHE A 46 10.82 -3.82 2.90
N PHE A 47 9.95 -3.03 3.53
CA PHE A 47 9.49 -1.73 3.04
C PHE A 47 10.30 -0.55 3.56
N ASN A 48 11.47 -0.76 4.16
CA ASN A 48 12.34 0.32 4.61
C ASN A 48 12.63 1.34 3.47
N GLY A 49 12.46 2.63 3.76
CA GLY A 49 12.59 3.71 2.77
C GLY A 49 11.42 3.77 1.78
N SER A 50 10.26 3.23 2.15
CA SER A 50 9.01 3.33 1.41
C SER A 50 7.96 4.01 2.27
N VAL A 51 6.96 4.59 1.61
CA VAL A 51 5.76 5.11 2.27
C VAL A 51 4.56 4.27 1.87
N LEU A 52 3.68 3.99 2.82
CA LEU A 52 2.34 3.49 2.57
C LEU A 52 1.46 4.69 2.24
N VAL A 53 0.73 4.65 1.13
CA VAL A 53 -0.20 5.70 0.74
C VAL A 53 -1.57 5.12 0.44
N GLU A 54 -2.62 5.86 0.80
CA GLU A 54 -3.96 5.67 0.22
C GLU A 54 -4.15 6.64 -0.95
N ILE A 55 -4.96 6.26 -1.95
CA ILE A 55 -5.26 7.08 -3.12
C ILE A 55 -6.77 7.25 -3.26
N TYR A 56 -7.24 8.47 -3.50
CA TYR A 56 -8.65 8.78 -3.70
C TYR A 56 -9.05 8.70 -5.18
N LYS A 57 -10.32 8.39 -5.45
CA LYS A 57 -10.84 8.06 -6.78
C LYS A 57 -11.06 9.26 -7.71
N SER A 58 -11.25 10.46 -7.15
CA SER A 58 -11.64 11.64 -7.93
C SER A 58 -10.46 12.24 -8.67
N THR A 59 -10.70 12.69 -9.89
CA THR A 59 -9.76 13.49 -10.69
C THR A 59 -10.19 14.96 -10.69
N PHE A 60 -9.22 15.84 -10.85
CA PHE A 60 -9.41 17.29 -10.79
C PHE A 60 -8.61 18.00 -11.87
N SER A 61 -9.11 19.12 -12.38
CA SER A 61 -8.36 19.97 -13.31
C SER A 61 -7.18 20.70 -12.65
N GLU A 62 -7.24 20.87 -11.33
CA GLU A 62 -6.23 21.55 -10.52
C GLU A 62 -5.96 20.76 -9.23
N PRO A 63 -4.76 20.89 -8.61
CA PRO A 63 -4.46 20.32 -7.30
C PRO A 63 -5.50 20.65 -6.23
N THR A 64 -6.04 19.63 -5.57
CA THR A 64 -6.98 19.80 -4.45
C THR A 64 -6.82 18.74 -3.38
N ALA A 65 -7.08 19.13 -2.14
CA ALA A 65 -6.99 18.28 -0.96
C ALA A 65 -8.32 17.57 -0.63
N ASN A 66 -9.32 17.65 -1.52
CA ASN A 66 -10.62 17.03 -1.30
C ASN A 66 -10.52 15.50 -1.30
N ARG A 67 -10.86 14.90 -0.15
CA ARG A 67 -11.01 13.45 -0.04
C ARG A 67 -12.27 13.01 -0.79
N SER A 68 -12.12 12.01 -1.64
CA SER A 68 -13.25 11.28 -2.21
C SER A 68 -13.20 9.82 -1.76
N GLU A 69 -14.04 8.97 -2.36
CA GLU A 69 -13.98 7.52 -2.15
C GLU A 69 -12.54 7.01 -2.39
N VAL A 70 -12.09 6.09 -1.54
CA VAL A 70 -10.76 5.48 -1.66
C VAL A 70 -10.74 4.55 -2.88
N LEU A 71 -9.79 4.78 -3.79
CA LEU A 71 -9.52 3.90 -4.92
C LEU A 71 -8.54 2.78 -4.55
N ILE A 72 -7.46 3.15 -3.85
CA ILE A 72 -6.43 2.21 -3.40
C ILE A 72 -6.23 2.43 -1.89
N PRO A 73 -6.68 1.51 -1.02
CA PRO A 73 -6.67 1.71 0.42
C PRO A 73 -5.28 1.66 1.06
N GLY A 74 -4.28 1.11 0.37
CA GLY A 74 -2.91 1.16 0.83
C GLY A 74 -1.93 0.55 -0.15
N VAL A 75 -0.95 1.31 -0.62
CA VAL A 75 0.11 0.78 -1.50
C VAL A 75 1.45 1.30 -1.04
N PHE A 76 2.46 0.43 -1.02
CA PHE A 76 3.83 0.83 -0.71
C PHE A 76 4.51 1.38 -1.95
N ILE A 77 5.02 2.60 -1.83
CA ILE A 77 5.71 3.30 -2.92
C ILE A 77 7.10 3.80 -2.51
N SER A 78 7.97 4.03 -3.49
CA SER A 78 9.20 4.81 -3.26
C SER A 78 8.87 6.25 -2.90
N SER A 79 9.58 6.82 -1.92
CA SER A 79 9.45 8.23 -1.53
C SER A 79 10.04 9.21 -2.54
N ASN A 80 10.69 8.75 -3.61
CA ASN A 80 11.43 9.59 -4.57
C ASN A 80 10.63 10.81 -5.09
N SER A 81 9.39 10.62 -5.55
CA SER A 81 8.57 11.74 -6.07
C SER A 81 8.17 12.74 -4.98
N LEU A 82 8.05 12.32 -3.71
CA LEU A 82 7.83 13.22 -2.58
C LEU A 82 9.12 13.95 -2.18
N GLU A 83 10.26 13.24 -2.19
CA GLU A 83 11.57 13.81 -1.84
C GLU A 83 12.07 14.82 -2.88
N SER A 84 11.80 14.56 -4.17
CA SER A 84 12.13 15.47 -5.27
C SER A 84 11.21 16.69 -5.33
N GLY A 85 10.00 16.59 -4.78
CA GLY A 85 8.95 17.61 -4.90
C GLY A 85 8.14 17.50 -6.20
N GLU A 86 8.32 16.44 -6.99
CA GLU A 86 7.46 16.11 -8.13
C GLU A 86 6.01 15.95 -7.67
N TRP A 87 5.80 15.30 -6.53
CA TRP A 87 4.53 15.26 -5.83
C TRP A 87 4.51 16.34 -4.77
N SER A 88 3.53 17.24 -4.88
CA SER A 88 3.40 18.38 -3.97
C SER A 88 2.53 18.00 -2.78
N ILE A 89 2.98 18.36 -1.57
CA ILE A 89 2.14 18.32 -0.38
C ILE A 89 1.24 19.55 -0.38
N ILE A 90 -0.07 19.33 -0.30
CA ILE A 90 -1.08 20.39 -0.47
C ILE A 90 -1.96 20.59 0.77
N ALA A 91 -2.00 19.62 1.68
CA ALA A 91 -2.67 19.72 2.96
C ALA A 91 -2.12 18.69 3.95
N HIS A 92 -2.62 18.73 5.17
CA HIS A 92 -2.30 17.75 6.21
C HIS A 92 -3.56 17.44 7.02
N GLU A 93 -3.78 16.16 7.28
CA GLU A 93 -4.85 15.66 8.13
C GLU A 93 -4.29 14.61 9.07
N THR A 94 -4.68 14.64 10.35
CA THR A 94 -4.20 13.65 11.33
C THR A 94 -4.81 12.28 11.08
N ILE A 95 -3.98 11.24 11.08
CA ILE A 95 -4.41 9.86 10.81
C ILE A 95 -5.10 9.29 12.03
N ASP A 96 -6.28 8.72 11.85
CA ASP A 96 -6.81 7.71 12.76
C ASP A 96 -6.13 6.37 12.42
N PRO A 97 -5.33 5.76 13.32
CA PRO A 97 -4.67 4.48 13.06
C PRO A 97 -5.63 3.35 12.69
N LYS A 98 -6.93 3.48 12.98
CA LYS A 98 -7.97 2.52 12.59
C LYS A 98 -8.27 2.51 11.09
N GLU A 99 -7.98 3.60 10.39
CA GLU A 99 -8.18 3.74 8.94
C GLU A 99 -7.03 3.14 8.13
N VAL A 100 -5.92 2.76 8.77
CA VAL A 100 -4.70 2.35 8.07
C VAL A 100 -4.84 0.93 7.55
N GLU A 101 -4.79 0.79 6.22
CA GLU A 101 -4.90 -0.48 5.53
C GLU A 101 -3.62 -0.83 4.77
N PHE A 102 -3.17 -2.07 4.90
CA PHE A 102 -1.95 -2.57 4.24
C PHE A 102 -2.29 -3.49 3.07
N PRO A 103 -1.45 -3.53 2.02
CA PRO A 103 -1.57 -4.56 0.98
C PRO A 103 -1.39 -5.95 1.59
N GLU A 104 -2.10 -6.91 1.02
CA GLU A 104 -2.13 -8.31 1.43
C GLU A 104 -1.28 -9.13 0.46
N SER A 105 -0.34 -9.94 0.94
CA SER A 105 0.55 -10.67 0.04
C SER A 105 1.01 -11.99 0.63
N LEU A 106 1.63 -12.82 -0.20
CA LEU A 106 2.21 -14.09 0.20
C LEU A 106 3.73 -14.04 0.08
N VAL A 107 4.42 -14.85 0.90
CA VAL A 107 5.86 -15.09 0.79
C VAL A 107 6.18 -16.55 1.08
N ALA A 108 7.20 -17.09 0.41
CA ALA A 108 7.72 -18.42 0.73
C ALA A 108 8.45 -18.40 2.09
N ARG A 109 8.25 -19.45 2.88
CA ARG A 109 8.93 -19.69 4.16
C ARG A 109 9.21 -21.18 4.33
N GLY A 110 10.37 -21.62 3.85
CA GLY A 110 10.71 -23.05 3.82
C GLY A 110 9.74 -23.81 2.93
N LEU A 111 9.15 -24.89 3.44
CA LEU A 111 8.20 -25.74 2.70
C LEU A 111 6.75 -25.22 2.73
N ARG A 112 6.52 -24.05 3.33
CA ARG A 112 5.20 -23.42 3.48
C ARG A 112 5.24 -21.97 3.00
N ALA A 113 4.07 -21.34 2.93
CA ALA A 113 3.96 -19.91 2.71
C ALA A 113 3.57 -19.16 3.99
N GLN A 114 3.71 -17.85 3.95
CA GLN A 114 3.10 -16.94 4.92
C GLN A 114 2.22 -15.92 4.22
N PHE A 115 1.09 -15.62 4.85
CA PHE A 115 0.29 -14.44 4.56
C PHE A 115 0.87 -13.23 5.30
N ILE A 116 1.01 -12.11 4.58
CA ILE A 116 1.56 -10.85 5.07
C ILE A 116 0.54 -9.74 4.88
N ARG A 117 0.25 -8.99 5.95
CA ARG A 117 -0.51 -7.73 5.92
C ARG A 117 0.08 -6.82 6.99
N GLY A 118 0.75 -5.73 6.60
CA GLY A 118 1.45 -4.85 7.54
C GLY A 118 2.54 -5.58 8.34
N GLU A 119 2.41 -5.64 9.66
CA GLU A 119 3.31 -6.42 10.54
C GLU A 119 2.86 -7.87 10.76
N ILE A 120 1.64 -8.19 10.36
CA ILE A 120 1.07 -9.52 10.56
C ILE A 120 1.74 -10.47 9.58
N ALA A 121 2.23 -11.59 10.11
CA ALA A 121 2.74 -12.72 9.35
C ALA A 121 2.10 -13.99 9.91
N LEU A 122 1.22 -14.64 9.13
CA LEU A 122 0.57 -15.88 9.50
C LEU A 122 1.06 -17.01 8.62
N ASP A 123 1.42 -18.13 9.24
CA ASP A 123 1.73 -19.35 8.49
C ASP A 123 0.44 -19.88 7.85
N ILE A 124 0.53 -20.22 6.57
CA ILE A 124 -0.58 -20.78 5.81
C ILE A 124 -0.13 -22.10 5.18
N ASP A 125 -1.02 -23.09 5.18
CA ASP A 125 -0.73 -24.40 4.60
C ASP A 125 -0.89 -24.35 3.08
N LEU A 126 0.08 -23.68 2.43
CA LEU A 126 0.23 -23.62 0.99
C LEU A 126 1.61 -24.16 0.62
N ARG A 127 1.63 -25.07 -0.35
CA ARG A 127 2.86 -25.56 -0.96
C ARG A 127 3.42 -24.55 -1.96
N GLU A 128 4.68 -24.73 -2.32
CA GLU A 128 5.39 -23.84 -3.25
C GLU A 128 4.70 -23.75 -4.61
N GLU A 129 4.22 -24.87 -5.17
CA GLU A 129 3.56 -24.87 -6.47
C GLU A 129 2.22 -24.10 -6.45
N GLU A 130 1.54 -24.10 -5.29
CA GLU A 130 0.29 -23.36 -5.11
C GLU A 130 0.55 -21.87 -4.93
N LEU A 131 1.61 -21.53 -4.20
CA LEU A 131 2.09 -20.16 -4.05
C LEU A 131 2.48 -19.56 -5.41
N GLU A 132 3.22 -20.31 -6.24
CA GLU A 132 3.58 -19.91 -7.60
C GLU A 132 2.37 -19.73 -8.51
N ARG A 133 1.34 -20.57 -8.35
CA ARG A 133 0.07 -20.45 -9.10
C ARG A 133 -0.70 -19.19 -8.69
N ILE A 134 -0.72 -18.86 -7.40
CA ILE A 134 -1.41 -17.66 -6.88
C ILE A 134 -0.66 -16.40 -7.30
N ASN A 135 0.68 -16.42 -7.23
CA ASN A 135 1.58 -15.38 -7.72
C ASN A 135 1.27 -13.96 -7.18
N VAL A 136 1.01 -13.84 -5.88
CA VAL A 136 0.75 -12.54 -5.23
C VAL A 136 1.81 -12.27 -4.17
N TYR A 137 2.81 -11.47 -4.52
CA TYR A 137 4.00 -11.27 -3.69
C TYR A 137 4.16 -9.83 -3.21
N ARG A 138 4.69 -9.67 -1.99
CA ARG A 138 4.97 -8.34 -1.43
C ARG A 138 5.82 -7.52 -2.38
N THR A 139 5.33 -6.34 -2.75
CA THR A 139 5.96 -5.50 -3.77
C THR A 139 5.94 -4.05 -3.36
N LYS A 140 7.03 -3.33 -3.65
CA LYS A 140 7.09 -1.87 -3.61
C LYS A 140 6.92 -1.35 -5.04
N LYS A 141 5.97 -0.43 -5.26
CA LYS A 141 5.78 0.18 -6.57
C LYS A 141 6.63 1.46 -6.70
N PRO A 142 7.25 1.73 -7.87
CA PRO A 142 7.82 3.04 -8.15
C PRO A 142 6.73 4.13 -8.08
N SER A 143 7.01 5.30 -7.50
CA SER A 143 6.03 6.39 -7.43
C SER A 143 5.56 6.84 -8.82
N GLY A 144 6.47 6.87 -9.79
CA GLY A 144 6.18 7.35 -11.15
C GLY A 144 5.16 6.52 -11.94
N ILE A 145 4.82 5.29 -11.52
CA ILE A 145 3.79 4.47 -12.19
C ILE A 145 2.41 4.58 -11.53
N ILE A 146 2.28 5.27 -10.39
CA ILE A 146 1.02 5.30 -9.64
C ILE A 146 -0.11 5.95 -10.43
N GLY A 147 0.17 6.99 -11.23
CA GLY A 147 -0.84 7.58 -12.12
C GLY A 147 -1.42 6.58 -13.12
N GLU A 148 -0.59 5.72 -13.69
CA GLU A 148 -1.04 4.67 -14.63
C GLU A 148 -1.83 3.57 -13.91
N ILE A 149 -1.39 3.16 -12.72
CA ILE A 149 -2.14 2.21 -11.88
C ILE A 149 -3.53 2.77 -11.57
N CYS A 150 -3.64 4.06 -11.22
CA CYS A 150 -4.93 4.68 -10.94
C CYS A 150 -5.84 4.68 -12.17
N LEU A 151 -5.33 5.06 -13.36
CA LEU A 151 -6.10 5.00 -14.60
C LEU A 151 -6.61 3.58 -14.90
N TYR A 152 -5.78 2.55 -14.69
CA TYR A 152 -6.21 1.16 -14.85
C TYR A 152 -7.41 0.81 -13.96
N TYR A 153 -7.33 1.13 -12.67
CA TYR A 153 -8.41 0.85 -11.70
C TYR A 153 -9.64 1.76 -11.85
N LEU A 154 -9.51 2.90 -12.51
CA LEU A 154 -10.63 3.75 -12.92
C LEU A 154 -11.32 3.25 -14.20
N GLY A 155 -10.81 2.18 -14.84
CA GLY A 155 -11.33 1.70 -16.13
C GLY A 155 -10.94 2.59 -17.32
N ARG A 156 -9.93 3.44 -17.14
CA ARG A 156 -9.42 4.42 -18.11
C ARG A 156 -8.05 4.00 -18.68
N ALA A 157 -7.88 2.69 -18.87
CA ALA A 157 -6.60 2.10 -19.27
C ALA A 157 -6.16 2.52 -20.69
N ASP A 158 -7.11 2.89 -21.54
CA ASP A 158 -6.93 3.42 -22.89
C ASP A 158 -6.21 4.78 -22.91
N GLU A 159 -6.23 5.51 -21.80
CA GLU A 159 -5.56 6.80 -21.65
C GLU A 159 -4.07 6.66 -21.27
N ILE A 160 -3.60 5.44 -21.02
CA ILE A 160 -2.21 5.16 -20.66
C ILE A 160 -1.36 5.10 -21.94
N ASN A 161 -0.63 6.18 -22.21
CA ASN A 161 0.33 6.23 -23.31
C ASN A 161 1.78 6.13 -22.79
N ASN A 162 2.23 4.91 -22.52
CA ASN A 162 3.61 4.65 -22.10
C ASN A 162 4.33 3.71 -23.08
N PRO A 163 5.27 4.21 -23.91
CA PRO A 163 5.93 3.40 -24.92
C PRO A 163 6.88 2.34 -24.33
N ARG A 164 7.28 2.48 -23.05
CA ARG A 164 8.18 1.54 -22.36
C ARG A 164 7.45 0.37 -21.72
N LEU A 165 6.16 0.52 -21.44
CA LEU A 165 5.34 -0.47 -20.77
C LEU A 165 4.08 -0.70 -21.62
N LYS A 166 4.19 -1.61 -22.58
CA LYS A 166 3.09 -1.94 -23.50
C LYS A 166 2.07 -2.88 -22.89
N ASP A 167 2.49 -3.75 -21.97
CA ASP A 167 1.59 -4.65 -21.29
C ASP A 167 0.83 -3.90 -20.19
N ILE A 168 -0.46 -3.72 -20.43
CA ILE A 168 -1.36 -3.03 -19.51
C ILE A 168 -1.49 -3.78 -18.18
N GLU A 169 -1.32 -5.10 -18.18
CA GLU A 169 -1.45 -5.93 -16.98
C GLU A 169 -0.37 -5.64 -15.95
N LEU A 170 0.75 -5.02 -16.34
CA LEU A 170 1.79 -4.54 -15.43
C LEU A 170 1.31 -3.39 -14.51
N ARG A 171 0.14 -2.81 -14.78
CA ARG A 171 -0.51 -1.77 -13.96
C ARG A 171 -1.48 -2.37 -12.95
N SER A 172 -1.81 -3.64 -13.11
CA SER A 172 -2.59 -4.36 -12.13
C SER A 172 -1.79 -4.53 -10.84
N LEU A 173 -2.48 -4.48 -9.71
CA LEU A 173 -2.00 -4.86 -8.39
C LEU A 173 -2.31 -6.33 -8.07
N LYS A 174 -2.97 -7.08 -8.98
CA LYS A 174 -3.39 -8.48 -8.74
C LYS A 174 -2.25 -9.43 -8.39
N ASP A 175 -1.02 -9.09 -8.78
CA ASP A 175 0.22 -9.85 -8.56
C ASP A 175 0.99 -9.42 -7.30
N SER A 176 0.49 -8.39 -6.60
CA SER A 176 1.18 -7.74 -5.51
C SER A 176 0.32 -7.43 -4.30
N ASP A 177 -1.00 -7.56 -4.45
CA ASP A 177 -1.97 -7.32 -3.40
C ASP A 177 -3.23 -8.18 -3.59
N LEU A 178 -3.48 -9.09 -2.64
CA LEU A 178 -4.61 -10.03 -2.66
C LEU A 178 -5.95 -9.30 -2.69
N ARG A 179 -6.04 -8.06 -2.19
CA ARG A 179 -7.26 -7.23 -2.27
C ARG A 179 -7.75 -7.01 -3.70
N PHE A 180 -6.86 -7.14 -4.68
CA PHE A 180 -7.15 -7.01 -6.11
C PHE A 180 -7.05 -8.35 -6.87
N ALA A 181 -6.86 -9.47 -6.17
CA ALA A 181 -6.65 -10.78 -6.74
C ALA A 181 -7.86 -11.70 -6.53
N LYS A 182 -8.10 -12.60 -7.48
CA LYS A 182 -9.20 -13.59 -7.41
C LYS A 182 -9.06 -14.61 -6.28
N HIS A 183 -7.86 -14.78 -5.73
CA HIS A 183 -7.55 -15.80 -4.73
C HIS A 183 -7.78 -15.33 -3.28
N ARG A 184 -8.15 -14.07 -3.05
CA ARG A 184 -8.28 -13.50 -1.70
C ARG A 184 -9.12 -14.36 -0.76
N SER A 185 -10.34 -14.70 -1.16
CA SER A 185 -11.27 -15.46 -0.32
C SER A 185 -10.78 -16.88 -0.01
N GLU A 186 -10.10 -17.52 -0.97
CA GLU A 186 -9.45 -18.82 -0.76
C GLU A 186 -8.36 -18.74 0.33
N ILE A 187 -7.55 -17.68 0.29
CA ILE A 187 -6.49 -17.44 1.28
C ILE A 187 -7.08 -17.21 2.68
N TYR A 188 -8.10 -16.35 2.81
CA TYR A 188 -8.74 -16.09 4.09
C TYR A 188 -9.43 -17.33 4.66
N HIS A 189 -10.05 -18.15 3.81
CA HIS A 189 -10.63 -19.43 4.22
C HIS A 189 -9.57 -20.38 4.80
N LEU A 190 -8.42 -20.51 4.14
CA LEU A 190 -7.30 -21.33 4.62
C LEU A 190 -6.69 -20.82 5.94
N LEU A 191 -6.68 -19.51 6.15
CA LEU A 191 -6.22 -18.89 7.40
C LEU A 191 -7.22 -19.08 8.56
N GLY A 192 -8.48 -19.40 8.27
CA GLY A 192 -9.56 -19.37 9.25
C GLY A 192 -9.87 -17.94 9.74
N GLU A 193 -9.71 -16.96 8.85
CA GLU A 193 -9.84 -15.54 9.15
C GLU A 193 -10.99 -14.88 8.37
N ASP A 194 -11.59 -13.83 8.93
CA ASP A 194 -12.60 -13.03 8.22
C ASP A 194 -11.92 -12.11 7.20
N GLU A 195 -12.30 -12.22 5.92
CA GLU A 195 -11.75 -11.39 4.83
C GLU A 195 -12.19 -9.92 4.87
N ASN A 196 -13.28 -9.63 5.58
CA ASN A 196 -13.86 -8.28 5.67
C ASN A 196 -13.39 -7.53 6.92
N GLN A 197 -12.63 -8.17 7.80
CA GLN A 197 -12.07 -7.50 8.97
C GLN A 197 -11.00 -6.47 8.57
N SER A 198 -11.02 -5.31 9.22
CA SER A 198 -9.99 -4.28 9.07
C SER A 198 -8.63 -4.78 9.54
N TYR A 199 -7.56 -4.15 9.06
CA TYR A 199 -6.23 -4.41 9.59
C TYR A 199 -6.18 -4.12 11.10
N TYR A 200 -6.86 -3.06 11.55
CA TYR A 200 -6.90 -2.68 12.96
C TYR A 200 -7.48 -3.79 13.85
N GLU A 201 -8.61 -4.37 13.47
CA GLU A 201 -9.26 -5.46 14.21
C GLU A 201 -8.37 -6.71 14.26
N MET A 202 -7.84 -7.12 13.10
CA MET A 202 -6.97 -8.30 12.98
C MET A 202 -5.69 -8.13 13.82
N SER A 203 -5.01 -7.00 13.65
CA SER A 203 -3.75 -6.70 14.33
C SER A 203 -3.94 -6.65 15.85
N THR A 204 -4.99 -5.98 16.32
CA THR A 204 -5.33 -5.89 17.75
C THR A 204 -5.59 -7.27 18.36
N ARG A 205 -6.40 -8.10 17.70
CA ARG A 205 -6.67 -9.48 18.15
C ARG A 205 -5.41 -10.34 18.22
N LEU A 206 -4.49 -10.14 17.27
CA LEU A 206 -3.20 -10.84 17.23
C LEU A 206 -2.13 -10.23 18.16
N GLY A 207 -2.48 -9.21 18.96
CA GLY A 207 -1.60 -8.62 19.97
C GLY A 207 -0.66 -7.53 19.44
N TYR A 208 -0.90 -7.02 18.24
CA TYR A 208 -0.21 -5.86 17.69
C TYR A 208 -0.97 -4.57 18.02
N ASP A 209 -0.23 -3.49 18.25
CA ASP A 209 -0.79 -2.15 18.45
C ASP A 209 -0.28 -1.20 17.37
N ILE A 210 -1.10 -0.88 16.37
CA ILE A 210 -0.72 0.06 15.31
C ILE A 210 -0.59 1.51 15.81
N GLN A 211 -1.27 1.87 16.91
CA GLN A 211 -1.25 3.25 17.42
C GLN A 211 0.17 3.67 17.81
N ARG A 212 1.01 2.72 18.24
CA ARG A 212 2.40 2.97 18.59
C ARG A 212 3.23 3.62 17.47
N PHE A 213 2.85 3.48 16.20
CA PHE A 213 3.50 4.13 15.07
C PHE A 213 3.16 5.61 14.91
N TYR A 214 2.08 6.05 15.56
CA TYR A 214 1.55 7.42 15.49
C TYR A 214 1.68 8.17 16.82
N SER A 215 1.96 7.45 17.90
CA SER A 215 2.35 8.00 19.19
C SER A 215 3.70 8.70 19.07
N THR A 216 3.70 10.02 18.86
CA THR A 216 4.90 10.84 18.92
C THR A 216 5.58 10.65 20.29
N LYS A 217 6.78 10.06 20.32
CA LYS A 217 7.72 10.38 21.39
C LYS A 217 8.12 11.84 21.16
N LYS A 218 7.58 12.73 21.99
CA LYS A 218 8.13 14.08 22.18
C LYS A 218 9.57 13.97 22.65
#